data_AF-A0A3B8JGE2-F1
#
_entry.id   AF-A0A3B8JGE2-F1
#
_cell.length_a   1.000
_cell.length_b   1.000
_cell.length_c   1.000
_cell.angle_alpha   90.00
_cell.angle_beta   90.00
_cell.angle_gamma   90.00
#
_symmetry.space_group_name_H-M   'P 1'
#
loop_
_entity.id
_entity.type
_entity.pdbx_description
1 polymer ?
#
loop_
_entity_poly.entity_id
_entity_poly.type
_entity_poly.pdbx_seq_one_letter_code
_entity_poly.pdbx_strand_id
1 'polypeptide(L)'
;LPIFKLDEWQQFGEVLEALESAGYNELDQLAAQCFYRAENYEEAVRIWEECDVIQSPDYNRAKARVLGVPEGLEYLTQVEEYDSIIAEWEKAGKPRNLYWLPYVAPALEIKQQYQQAFVVYIWLDESVKVKECFEQASQGAPPIRLITVLLQYFYRKKHWLDAIESIENYLPTVIGSERQKADLKFDFIYEIACSELTPEHLTREQRKCYERFLKEQVLSTSDWQQYLLMQQVGVSLEKIGSLVETLEFYEQFVSHPNQELRQFAQERWIATKKKQEDYARNHGQIDKATKSHSELLKKADSWEISLESVPIDPSPVPRERPTPQLSAPAVISAEQSHSPTATQFLIQGLPNGTNVEQLEDGVIRFRVRHLVIKVMRQGQQVLITDALSSREVRVDGAQCKVIIGEATVEAVGGNQLLFALSTSGYNGSLICSVQKPRLELDIQGCSSKISIEL
;
A
#
# COMPACT_ATOMS: atom_id res chain seq x y z
N LEU A 1 39.46 29.11 -22.43
CA LEU A 1 39.73 28.59 -23.80
C LEU A 1 38.71 29.20 -24.74
N PRO A 2 39.06 29.50 -26.01
CA PRO A 2 38.10 30.01 -26.98
C PRO A 2 36.93 29.02 -27.12
N ILE A 3 35.71 29.56 -27.17
CA ILE A 3 34.48 28.77 -27.29
C ILE A 3 34.24 28.55 -28.78
N PHE A 4 34.59 27.35 -29.25
CA PHE A 4 34.29 26.91 -30.61
C PHE A 4 32.81 26.48 -30.73
N LYS A 5 32.23 26.68 -31.92
CA LYS A 5 30.86 26.24 -32.25
C LYS A 5 30.83 24.74 -32.56
N LEU A 6 29.64 24.14 -32.50
CA LEU A 6 29.42 22.72 -32.83
C LEU A 6 29.95 22.38 -34.23
N ASP A 7 29.66 23.20 -35.24
CA ASP A 7 30.13 23.00 -36.62
C ASP A 7 31.66 23.05 -36.75
N GLU A 8 32.33 23.85 -35.92
CA GLU A 8 33.80 23.95 -35.93
C GLU A 8 34.43 22.69 -35.33
N TRP A 9 33.83 22.15 -34.25
CA TRP A 9 34.24 20.86 -33.68
C TRP A 9 34.03 19.70 -34.66
N GLN A 10 32.92 19.69 -35.38
CA GLN A 10 32.63 18.68 -36.40
C GLN A 10 33.72 18.71 -37.50
N GLN A 11 34.05 19.89 -38.02
CA GLN A 11 35.10 20.05 -39.03
C GLN A 11 36.49 19.61 -38.54
N PHE A 12 36.82 19.91 -37.28
CA PHE A 12 38.09 19.42 -36.71
C PHE A 12 38.12 17.90 -36.61
N GLY A 13 37.01 17.25 -36.23
CA GLY A 13 36.88 15.80 -36.22
C GLY A 13 37.12 15.18 -37.60
N GLU A 14 36.44 15.69 -38.63
CA GLU A 14 36.56 15.23 -40.02
C GLU A 14 37.98 15.37 -40.57
N VAL A 15 38.66 16.49 -40.28
CA VAL A 15 40.05 16.70 -40.71
C VAL A 15 41.00 15.73 -40.01
N LEU A 16 40.83 15.49 -38.72
CA LEU A 16 41.68 14.58 -37.95
C LEU A 16 41.51 13.13 -38.41
N GLU A 17 40.28 12.69 -38.66
CA GLU A 17 40.00 11.35 -39.18
C GLU A 17 40.56 11.15 -40.60
N ALA A 18 40.46 12.18 -41.47
CA ALA A 18 41.06 12.14 -42.80
C ALA A 18 42.59 12.07 -42.76
N LEU A 19 43.22 12.72 -41.76
CA LEU A 19 44.66 12.64 -41.55
C LEU A 19 45.10 11.27 -41.05
N GLU A 20 44.36 10.65 -40.12
CA GLU A 20 44.64 9.26 -39.71
C GLU A 20 44.54 8.31 -40.91
N SER A 21 43.46 8.43 -41.70
CA SER A 21 43.26 7.64 -42.92
C SER A 21 44.39 7.83 -43.95
N ALA A 22 45.11 8.95 -43.90
CA ALA A 22 46.27 9.25 -44.74
C ALA A 22 47.61 8.73 -44.15
N GLY A 23 47.59 8.07 -42.99
CA GLY A 23 48.73 7.43 -42.34
C GLY A 23 49.41 8.24 -41.23
N TYR A 24 48.77 9.29 -40.72
CA TYR A 24 49.24 10.00 -39.53
C TYR A 24 48.67 9.33 -38.28
N ASN A 25 49.49 8.54 -37.56
CA ASN A 25 49.00 7.75 -36.43
C ASN A 25 48.59 8.61 -35.21
N GLU A 26 47.73 8.03 -34.36
CA GLU A 26 47.36 8.52 -33.01
C GLU A 26 46.44 9.75 -32.98
N LEU A 27 45.72 10.04 -34.06
CA LEU A 27 44.76 11.13 -34.18
C LEU A 27 43.30 10.72 -33.90
N ASP A 28 42.98 9.42 -33.94
CA ASP A 28 41.61 8.91 -33.73
C ASP A 28 40.97 9.35 -32.41
N GLN A 29 41.75 9.34 -31.32
CA GLN A 29 41.24 9.78 -30.01
C GLN A 29 40.89 11.28 -30.01
N LEU A 30 41.66 12.09 -30.73
CA LEU A 30 41.39 13.52 -30.86
C LEU A 30 40.19 13.77 -31.79
N ALA A 31 40.06 12.98 -32.85
CA ALA A 31 38.90 13.01 -33.74
C ALA A 31 37.61 12.68 -32.97
N ALA A 32 37.59 11.58 -32.21
CA ALA A 32 36.45 11.18 -31.39
C ALA A 32 36.06 12.24 -30.35
N GLN A 33 37.04 12.89 -29.70
CA GLN A 33 36.78 14.01 -28.78
C GLN A 33 36.18 15.22 -29.50
N CYS A 34 36.61 15.50 -30.74
CA CYS A 34 36.03 16.58 -31.54
C CYS A 34 34.58 16.27 -31.91
N PHE A 35 34.27 15.06 -32.37
CA PHE A 35 32.89 14.63 -32.65
C PHE A 35 32.01 14.65 -31.40
N TYR A 36 32.53 14.22 -30.25
CA TYR A 36 31.82 14.31 -28.97
C TYR A 36 31.45 15.76 -28.61
N ARG A 37 32.39 16.70 -28.76
CA ARG A 37 32.14 18.13 -28.52
C ARG A 37 31.22 18.77 -29.56
N ALA A 38 31.11 18.17 -30.74
CA ALA A 38 30.15 18.54 -31.77
C ALA A 38 28.75 17.96 -31.54
N GLU A 39 28.54 17.20 -30.44
CA GLU A 39 27.32 16.42 -30.16
C GLU A 39 27.01 15.32 -31.19
N ASN A 40 27.99 14.98 -32.03
CA ASN A 40 27.91 13.85 -32.95
C ASN A 40 28.33 12.56 -32.24
N TYR A 41 27.47 12.09 -31.32
CA TYR A 41 27.80 10.98 -30.43
C TYR A 41 27.92 9.63 -31.16
N GLU A 42 27.21 9.43 -32.27
CA GLU A 42 27.29 8.20 -33.07
C GLU A 42 28.71 8.01 -33.61
N GLU A 43 29.28 9.06 -34.20
CA GLU A 43 30.61 9.02 -34.79
C GLU A 43 31.71 8.91 -33.73
N ALA A 44 31.58 9.65 -32.63
CA ALA A 44 32.49 9.56 -31.50
C ALA A 44 32.53 8.13 -30.91
N VAL A 45 31.38 7.50 -30.73
CA VAL A 45 31.27 6.11 -30.23
C VAL A 45 31.91 5.13 -31.19
N ARG A 46 31.63 5.25 -32.51
CA ARG A 46 32.22 4.37 -33.54
C ARG A 46 33.74 4.37 -33.47
N ILE A 47 34.35 5.55 -33.46
CA ILE A 47 35.81 5.70 -33.42
C ILE A 47 36.38 5.16 -32.11
N TRP A 48 35.76 5.44 -30.96
CA TRP A 48 36.22 4.89 -29.68
C TRP A 48 36.13 3.36 -29.60
N GLU A 49 35.12 2.73 -30.21
CA GLU A 49 35.00 1.27 -30.28
C GLU A 49 36.06 0.66 -31.21
N GLU A 50 36.34 1.30 -32.35
CA GLU A 50 37.40 0.86 -33.28
C GLU A 50 38.80 0.93 -32.67
N CYS A 51 39.03 1.92 -31.80
CA CYS A 51 40.30 2.10 -31.08
C CYS A 51 40.37 1.35 -29.73
N ASP A 52 39.35 0.57 -29.35
CA ASP A 52 39.23 -0.13 -28.06
C ASP A 52 39.32 0.81 -26.82
N VAL A 53 38.87 2.06 -26.97
CA VAL A 53 38.83 3.08 -25.90
C VAL A 53 37.44 3.11 -25.24
N ILE A 54 36.97 1.95 -24.79
CA ILE A 54 35.61 1.75 -24.30
C ILE A 54 35.41 2.01 -22.79
N GLN A 55 36.47 2.39 -22.08
CA GLN A 55 36.44 2.63 -20.62
C GLN A 55 36.45 4.12 -20.27
N SER A 56 36.43 5.01 -21.27
CA SER A 56 36.52 6.45 -21.01
C SER A 56 35.16 7.01 -20.55
N PRO A 57 35.14 7.99 -19.63
CA PRO A 57 33.89 8.62 -19.21
C PRO A 57 33.11 9.28 -20.37
N ASP A 58 33.82 9.89 -21.33
CA ASP A 58 33.19 10.55 -22.47
C ASP A 58 32.58 9.54 -23.44
N TYR A 59 33.22 8.38 -23.64
CA TYR A 59 32.63 7.26 -24.37
C TYR A 59 31.33 6.79 -23.73
N ASN A 60 31.33 6.53 -22.42
CA ASN A 60 30.13 6.05 -21.73
C ASN A 60 28.98 7.07 -21.80
N ARG A 61 29.26 8.37 -21.66
CA ARG A 61 28.26 9.43 -21.86
C ARG A 61 27.70 9.43 -23.29
N ALA A 62 28.57 9.37 -24.30
CA ALA A 62 28.15 9.36 -25.69
C ALA A 62 27.32 8.12 -26.00
N LYS A 63 27.76 6.95 -25.53
CA LYS A 63 27.06 5.68 -25.71
C LYS A 63 25.68 5.69 -25.08
N ALA A 64 25.54 6.25 -23.88
CA ALA A 64 24.25 6.45 -23.24
C ALA A 64 23.30 7.33 -24.08
N ARG A 65 23.82 8.39 -24.71
CA ARG A 65 23.04 9.29 -25.59
C ARG A 65 22.59 8.60 -26.87
N VAL A 66 23.47 7.82 -27.49
CA VAL A 66 23.17 7.07 -28.73
C VAL A 66 22.10 6.01 -28.48
N LEU A 67 22.23 5.24 -27.40
CA LEU A 67 21.27 4.17 -27.08
C LEU A 67 19.92 4.71 -26.59
N GLY A 68 19.91 5.89 -25.96
CA GLY A 68 18.72 6.42 -25.31
C GLY A 68 18.40 5.68 -24.01
N VAL A 69 17.29 6.04 -23.36
CA VAL A 69 16.84 5.38 -22.12
C VAL A 69 15.68 4.43 -22.40
N PRO A 70 15.62 3.24 -21.77
CA PRO A 70 16.45 2.78 -20.64
C PRO A 70 17.82 2.14 -20.96
N GLU A 71 18.11 1.81 -22.21
CA GLU A 71 19.29 1.01 -22.59
C GLU A 71 20.63 1.68 -22.23
N GLY A 72 20.68 3.01 -22.24
CA GLY A 72 21.84 3.83 -21.89
C GLY A 72 22.08 4.02 -20.39
N LEU A 73 21.16 3.57 -19.52
CA LEU A 73 21.29 3.77 -18.06
C LEU A 73 22.50 3.05 -17.45
N GLU A 74 22.88 1.90 -18.00
CA GLU A 74 24.08 1.18 -17.58
C GLU A 74 25.34 2.03 -17.76
N TYR A 75 25.47 2.67 -18.92
CA TYR A 75 26.61 3.54 -19.23
C TYR A 75 26.63 4.80 -18.36
N LEU A 76 25.47 5.40 -18.08
CA LEU A 76 25.39 6.52 -17.12
C LEU A 76 25.81 6.11 -15.70
N THR A 77 25.50 4.86 -15.32
CA THR A 77 25.88 4.33 -14.00
C THR A 77 27.39 4.17 -13.88
N GLN A 78 28.08 3.74 -14.95
CA GLN A 78 29.53 3.59 -14.99
C GLN A 78 30.30 4.92 -14.83
N VAL A 79 29.67 6.05 -15.17
CA VAL A 79 30.25 7.39 -15.01
C VAL A 79 29.68 8.17 -13.84
N GLU A 80 28.95 7.50 -12.95
CA GLU A 80 28.36 8.07 -11.73
C GLU A 80 27.41 9.26 -12.00
N GLU A 81 26.78 9.30 -13.18
CA GLU A 81 25.81 10.33 -13.56
C GLU A 81 24.41 10.06 -12.98
N TYR A 82 24.37 9.90 -11.66
CA TYR A 82 23.16 9.54 -10.93
C TYR A 82 22.06 10.61 -11.04
N ASP A 83 22.41 11.89 -11.12
CA ASP A 83 21.42 12.97 -11.32
C ASP A 83 20.72 12.85 -12.69
N SER A 84 21.48 12.50 -13.74
CA SER A 84 20.95 12.25 -15.08
C SER A 84 19.99 11.05 -15.08
N ILE A 85 20.36 9.96 -14.42
CA ILE A 85 19.52 8.75 -14.28
C ILE A 85 18.18 9.09 -13.61
N ILE A 86 18.22 9.84 -12.49
CA ILE A 86 17.00 10.24 -11.77
C ILE A 86 16.14 11.16 -12.64
N ALA A 87 16.74 12.17 -13.29
CA ALA A 87 16.00 13.11 -14.13
C ALA A 87 15.30 12.44 -15.32
N GLU A 88 15.98 11.52 -16.02
CA GLU A 88 15.37 10.78 -17.13
C GLU A 88 14.25 9.85 -16.63
N TRP A 89 14.40 9.25 -15.43
CA TRP A 89 13.35 8.43 -14.82
C TRP A 89 12.10 9.25 -14.47
N GLU A 90 12.28 10.45 -13.93
CA GLU A 90 11.17 11.37 -13.65
C GLU A 90 10.48 11.85 -14.92
N LYS A 91 11.26 12.21 -15.95
CA LYS A 91 10.76 12.62 -17.27
C LYS A 91 9.98 11.51 -17.96
N ALA A 92 10.40 10.25 -17.79
CA ALA A 92 9.71 9.08 -18.30
C ALA A 92 8.44 8.70 -17.50
N GLY A 93 8.07 9.47 -16.47
CA GLY A 93 6.88 9.24 -15.66
C GLY A 93 7.06 8.16 -14.58
N LYS A 94 8.27 8.00 -14.05
CA LYS A 94 8.63 7.05 -12.98
C LYS A 94 8.21 5.60 -13.29
N PRO A 95 8.63 5.02 -14.42
CA PRO A 95 8.32 3.63 -14.76
C PRO A 95 8.78 2.66 -13.67
N ARG A 96 7.99 1.60 -13.45
CA ARG A 96 8.20 0.58 -12.39
C ARG A 96 8.70 -0.77 -12.90
N ASN A 97 9.32 -0.79 -14.08
CA ASN A 97 9.78 -2.02 -14.71
C ASN A 97 11.28 -2.25 -14.45
N LEU A 98 11.72 -3.50 -14.63
CA LEU A 98 13.07 -3.94 -14.29
C LEU A 98 14.19 -3.33 -15.17
N TYR A 99 13.85 -2.63 -16.26
CA TYR A 99 14.85 -1.94 -17.09
C TYR A 99 15.32 -0.62 -16.46
N TRP A 100 14.53 -0.05 -15.55
CA TRP A 100 14.84 1.23 -14.89
C TRP A 100 15.30 1.04 -13.45
N LEU A 101 14.53 0.26 -12.69
CA LEU A 101 14.65 0.25 -11.24
C LEU A 101 16.05 -0.15 -10.72
N PRO A 102 16.76 -1.13 -11.29
CA PRO A 102 18.11 -1.49 -10.83
C PRO A 102 19.15 -0.36 -10.93
N TYR A 103 18.95 0.61 -11.82
CA TYR A 103 19.82 1.78 -11.97
C TYR A 103 19.33 2.97 -11.14
N VAL A 104 18.01 3.13 -11.03
CA VAL A 104 17.38 4.23 -10.30
C VAL A 104 17.50 4.07 -8.79
N ALA A 105 17.32 2.86 -8.25
CA ALA A 105 17.35 2.65 -6.80
C ALA A 105 18.71 3.02 -6.19
N PRO A 106 19.85 2.54 -6.74
CA PRO A 106 21.17 2.92 -6.25
C PRO A 106 21.48 4.40 -6.48
N ALA A 107 21.05 4.98 -7.62
CA ALA A 107 21.21 6.41 -7.88
C ALA A 107 20.52 7.27 -6.81
N LEU A 108 19.28 6.93 -6.45
CA LEU A 108 18.53 7.59 -5.37
C LEU A 108 19.21 7.40 -4.00
N GLU A 109 19.71 6.19 -3.70
CA GLU A 109 20.43 5.89 -2.46
C GLU A 109 21.71 6.73 -2.34
N ILE A 110 22.54 6.79 -3.38
CA ILE A 110 23.80 7.55 -3.41
C ILE A 110 23.53 9.06 -3.27
N LYS A 111 22.44 9.53 -3.88
CA LYS A 111 21.97 10.92 -3.75
C LYS A 111 21.22 11.19 -2.44
N GLN A 112 21.25 10.24 -1.49
CA GLN A 112 20.64 10.33 -0.16
C GLN A 112 19.12 10.59 -0.19
N GLN A 113 18.46 10.26 -1.30
CA GLN A 113 17.01 10.35 -1.45
C GLN A 113 16.34 9.07 -0.90
N TYR A 114 16.66 8.72 0.35
CA TYR A 114 16.34 7.43 0.96
C TYR A 114 14.84 7.09 0.96
N GLN A 115 13.95 8.08 1.08
CA GLN A 115 12.51 7.84 1.01
C GLN A 115 12.06 7.32 -0.36
N GLN A 116 12.62 7.88 -1.45
CA GLN A 116 12.32 7.40 -2.80
C GLN A 116 13.03 6.07 -3.08
N ALA A 117 14.30 5.95 -2.69
CA ALA A 117 15.07 4.72 -2.82
C ALA A 117 14.37 3.54 -2.13
N PHE A 118 13.89 3.73 -0.89
CA PHE A 118 13.10 2.77 -0.13
C PHE A 118 11.90 2.23 -0.92
N VAL A 119 11.11 3.12 -1.53
CA VAL A 119 9.93 2.72 -2.32
C VAL A 119 10.34 1.95 -3.57
N VAL A 120 11.42 2.36 -4.22
CA VAL A 120 11.93 1.65 -5.41
C VAL A 120 12.46 0.26 -5.04
N TYR A 121 13.21 0.13 -3.94
CA TYR A 121 13.69 -1.16 -3.44
C TYR A 121 12.54 -2.10 -3.03
N ILE A 122 11.41 -1.57 -2.58
CA ILE A 122 10.18 -2.37 -2.38
C ILE A 122 9.68 -2.96 -3.70
N TRP A 123 9.72 -2.21 -4.80
CA TRP A 123 9.30 -2.70 -6.11
C TRP A 123 10.28 -3.72 -6.71
N LEU A 124 11.57 -3.59 -6.40
CA LEU A 124 12.60 -4.57 -6.74
C LEU A 124 12.60 -5.81 -5.84
N ASP A 125 11.89 -5.76 -4.71
CA ASP A 125 11.85 -6.81 -3.69
C ASP A 125 13.21 -7.09 -3.02
N GLU A 126 14.04 -6.06 -2.86
CA GLU A 126 15.34 -6.17 -2.20
C GLU A 126 15.22 -5.93 -0.69
N SER A 127 14.78 -6.94 0.06
CA SER A 127 14.42 -6.82 1.48
C SER A 127 15.49 -6.19 2.39
N VAL A 128 16.77 -6.50 2.15
CA VAL A 128 17.90 -5.91 2.89
C VAL A 128 17.99 -4.41 2.64
N LYS A 129 17.97 -4.00 1.37
CA LYS A 129 18.00 -2.60 0.96
C LYS A 129 16.77 -1.81 1.40
N VAL A 130 15.60 -2.45 1.42
CA VAL A 130 14.38 -1.86 1.97
C VAL A 130 14.57 -1.46 3.44
N LYS A 131 15.14 -2.35 4.27
CA LYS A 131 15.40 -2.05 5.69
C LYS A 131 16.46 -0.96 5.86
N GLU A 132 17.58 -1.07 5.16
CA GLU A 132 18.67 -0.07 5.21
C GLU A 132 18.16 1.32 4.80
N CYS A 133 17.48 1.44 3.66
CA CYS A 133 16.95 2.71 3.19
C CYS A 133 15.85 3.25 4.11
N PHE A 134 15.01 2.38 4.68
CA PHE A 134 14.01 2.80 5.66
C PHE A 134 14.68 3.40 6.91
N GLU A 135 15.70 2.76 7.45
CA GLU A 135 16.46 3.26 8.60
C GLU A 135 17.07 4.63 8.32
N GLN A 136 17.73 4.79 7.17
CA GLN A 136 18.31 6.07 6.75
C GLN A 136 17.23 7.15 6.52
N ALA A 137 16.11 6.78 5.89
CA ALA A 137 14.98 7.68 5.69
C ALA A 137 14.25 8.07 7.00
N SER A 138 14.44 7.27 8.05
CA SER A 138 13.78 7.41 9.36
C SER A 138 14.68 8.03 10.42
N GLN A 139 15.90 8.49 10.08
CA GLN A 139 16.78 9.18 11.02
C GLN A 139 16.01 10.29 11.76
N GLY A 140 15.68 10.05 13.03
CA GLY A 140 14.73 10.84 13.81
C GLY A 140 13.38 10.12 14.00
N ALA A 141 12.29 10.81 13.69
CA ALA A 141 10.93 10.34 13.88
C ALA A 141 10.27 10.09 12.50
N PRO A 142 10.11 8.83 12.05
CA PRO A 142 9.56 8.57 10.74
C PRO A 142 8.10 9.06 10.64
N PRO A 143 7.66 9.55 9.48
CA PRO A 143 6.25 9.85 9.27
C PRO A 143 5.45 8.55 9.21
N ILE A 144 4.22 8.56 9.74
CA ILE A 144 3.39 7.35 9.82
C ILE A 144 3.11 6.67 8.47
N ARG A 145 3.11 7.44 7.38
CA ARG A 145 2.96 6.89 6.02
C ARG A 145 4.12 5.97 5.62
N LEU A 146 5.34 6.30 6.05
CA LEU A 146 6.53 5.53 5.67
C LEU A 146 6.54 4.16 6.34
N ILE A 147 6.25 4.10 7.64
CA ILE A 147 6.10 2.83 8.37
C ILE A 147 4.91 2.01 7.85
N THR A 148 3.81 2.67 7.45
CA THR A 148 2.65 1.98 6.84
C THR A 148 3.07 1.22 5.57
N VAL A 149 3.86 1.86 4.70
CA VAL A 149 4.37 1.24 3.47
C VAL A 149 5.31 0.07 3.77
N LEU A 150 6.19 0.22 4.77
CA LEU A 150 7.09 -0.84 5.22
C LEU A 150 6.31 -2.07 5.72
N LEU A 151 5.32 -1.85 6.59
CA LEU A 151 4.50 -2.93 7.15
C LEU A 151 3.69 -3.64 6.06
N GLN A 152 3.09 -2.90 5.12
CA GLN A 152 2.40 -3.49 3.98
C GLN A 152 3.32 -4.35 3.12
N TYR A 153 4.57 -3.94 2.92
CA TYR A 153 5.56 -4.76 2.23
C TYR A 153 5.83 -6.07 2.99
N PHE A 154 6.08 -6.01 4.30
CA PHE A 154 6.30 -7.20 5.12
C PHE A 154 5.09 -8.14 5.15
N TYR A 155 3.86 -7.63 5.20
CA TYR A 155 2.65 -8.45 5.16
C TYR A 155 2.52 -9.21 3.85
N ARG A 156 2.74 -8.53 2.70
CA ARG A 156 2.72 -9.18 1.38
C ARG A 156 3.80 -10.26 1.24
N LYS A 157 4.96 -10.03 1.85
CA LYS A 157 6.09 -10.98 1.85
C LYS A 157 6.02 -12.02 2.97
N LYS A 158 5.00 -11.93 3.83
CA LYS A 158 4.82 -12.81 5.01
C LYS A 158 6.01 -12.74 5.99
N HIS A 159 6.71 -11.61 6.02
CA HIS A 159 7.81 -11.33 6.95
C HIS A 159 7.26 -10.79 8.28
N TRP A 160 6.48 -11.62 8.98
CA TRP A 160 5.72 -11.18 10.15
C TRP A 160 6.58 -10.75 11.34
N LEU A 161 7.75 -11.37 11.54
CA LEU A 161 8.69 -10.98 12.60
C LEU A 161 9.28 -9.59 12.35
N ASP A 162 9.66 -9.30 11.10
CA ASP A 162 10.18 -7.98 10.70
C ASP A 162 9.12 -6.90 10.94
N ALA A 163 7.85 -7.24 10.73
CA ALA A 163 6.75 -6.33 11.03
C ALA A 163 6.58 -6.07 12.53
N ILE A 164 6.67 -7.11 13.38
CA ILE A 164 6.65 -6.94 14.85
C ILE A 164 7.80 -6.05 15.28
N GLU A 165 9.03 -6.38 14.86
CA GLU A 165 10.22 -5.61 15.20
C GLU A 165 10.08 -4.14 14.79
N SER A 166 9.56 -3.89 13.60
CA SER A 166 9.34 -2.52 13.11
C SER A 166 8.27 -1.78 13.91
N ILE A 167 7.19 -2.45 14.30
CA ILE A 167 6.18 -1.86 15.19
C ILE A 167 6.80 -1.52 16.55
N GLU A 168 7.53 -2.45 17.16
CA GLU A 168 8.13 -2.24 18.48
C GLU A 168 9.18 -1.12 18.48
N ASN A 169 10.01 -1.06 17.44
CA ASN A 169 11.13 -0.10 17.36
C ASN A 169 10.68 1.31 16.95
N TYR A 170 9.74 1.44 16.00
CA TYR A 170 9.45 2.72 15.36
C TYR A 170 8.11 3.34 15.78
N LEU A 171 7.12 2.54 16.20
CA LEU A 171 5.81 3.07 16.58
C LEU A 171 5.87 4.06 17.77
N PRO A 172 6.73 3.90 18.79
CA PRO A 172 6.83 4.87 19.89
C PRO A 172 7.26 6.27 19.41
N THR A 173 8.10 6.35 18.38
CA THR A 173 8.71 7.59 17.90
C THR A 173 8.08 8.14 16.63
N VAL A 174 7.19 7.39 15.96
CA VAL A 174 6.56 7.79 14.69
C VAL A 174 5.73 9.08 14.83
N ILE A 175 5.82 9.94 13.82
CA ILE A 175 5.00 11.15 13.71
C ILE A 175 3.62 10.78 13.16
N GLY A 176 2.63 10.71 14.06
CA GLY A 176 1.24 10.40 13.75
C GLY A 176 0.36 10.51 14.99
N SER A 177 -0.97 10.52 14.80
CA SER A 177 -1.92 10.47 15.92
C SER A 177 -1.91 9.10 16.61
N GLU A 178 -2.23 9.06 17.90
CA GLU A 178 -2.31 7.79 18.66
C GLU A 178 -3.28 6.80 18.03
N ARG A 179 -4.36 7.29 17.42
CA ARG A 179 -5.29 6.46 16.66
C ARG A 179 -4.63 5.79 15.47
N GLN A 180 -3.88 6.54 14.66
CA GLN A 180 -3.17 5.94 13.52
C GLN A 180 -2.09 4.95 13.98
N LYS A 181 -1.44 5.22 15.12
CA LYS A 181 -0.50 4.26 15.71
C LYS A 181 -1.20 2.98 16.16
N ALA A 182 -2.37 3.12 16.77
CA ALA A 182 -3.22 2.00 17.15
C ALA A 182 -3.66 1.19 15.90
N ASP A 183 -4.09 1.87 14.84
CA ASP A 183 -4.46 1.23 13.57
C ASP A 183 -3.33 0.32 13.06
N LEU A 184 -2.07 0.77 13.06
CA LEU A 184 -0.93 -0.05 12.63
C LEU A 184 -0.70 -1.30 13.49
N LYS A 185 -0.90 -1.20 14.81
CA LYS A 185 -0.79 -2.36 15.72
C LYS A 185 -1.86 -3.40 15.42
N PHE A 186 -3.09 -2.93 15.23
CA PHE A 186 -4.23 -3.81 15.00
C PHE A 186 -4.28 -4.33 13.55
N ASP A 187 -3.73 -3.59 12.59
CA ASP A 187 -3.49 -4.04 11.21
C ASP A 187 -2.70 -5.34 11.19
N PHE A 188 -1.63 -5.44 12.00
CA PHE A 188 -0.85 -6.68 12.10
C PHE A 188 -1.73 -7.89 12.47
N ILE A 189 -2.62 -7.74 13.45
CA ILE A 189 -3.50 -8.83 13.88
C ILE A 189 -4.53 -9.16 12.81
N TYR A 190 -5.09 -8.15 12.15
CA TYR A 190 -6.00 -8.33 11.04
C TYR A 190 -5.34 -9.10 9.88
N GLU A 191 -4.09 -8.75 9.54
CA GLU A 191 -3.35 -9.39 8.45
C GLU A 191 -2.98 -10.84 8.79
N ILE A 192 -2.59 -11.13 10.04
CA ILE A 192 -2.40 -12.52 10.50
C ILE A 192 -3.72 -13.31 10.38
N ALA A 193 -4.84 -12.73 10.82
CA ALA A 193 -6.16 -13.37 10.76
C ALA A 193 -6.55 -13.71 9.31
N CYS A 194 -6.19 -12.86 8.35
CA CYS A 194 -6.48 -13.04 6.92
C CYS A 194 -5.44 -13.86 6.16
N SER A 195 -4.27 -14.14 6.76
CA SER A 195 -3.16 -14.85 6.10
C SER A 195 -3.39 -16.37 5.98
N GLU A 196 -2.53 -17.07 5.26
CA GLU A 196 -2.50 -18.55 5.25
C GLU A 196 -1.54 -19.11 6.32
N LEU A 197 -1.19 -18.32 7.34
CA LEU A 197 -0.30 -18.77 8.40
C LEU A 197 -0.95 -19.89 9.21
N THR A 198 -0.20 -20.95 9.46
CA THR A 198 -0.62 -22.05 10.34
C THR A 198 0.46 -22.33 11.39
N PRO A 199 0.11 -22.93 12.53
CA PRO A 199 1.07 -23.18 13.62
C PRO A 199 2.30 -23.97 13.19
N GLU A 200 2.14 -24.90 12.24
CA GLU A 200 3.19 -25.81 11.75
C GLU A 200 4.33 -25.06 11.04
N HIS A 201 4.04 -23.88 10.47
CA HIS A 201 5.03 -23.03 9.82
C HIS A 201 5.90 -22.23 10.80
N LEU A 202 5.61 -22.30 12.11
CA LEU A 202 6.25 -21.47 13.12
C LEU A 202 7.15 -22.27 14.05
N THR A 203 8.35 -21.73 14.29
CA THR A 203 9.23 -22.21 15.36
C THR A 203 8.68 -21.84 16.73
N ARG A 204 9.18 -22.50 17.78
CA ARG A 204 8.75 -22.21 19.16
C ARG A 204 9.07 -20.77 19.56
N GLU A 205 10.20 -20.26 19.13
CA GLU A 205 10.68 -18.89 19.39
C GLU A 205 9.78 -17.88 18.69
N GLN A 206 9.44 -18.13 17.42
CA GLN A 206 8.49 -17.31 16.67
C GLN A 206 7.13 -17.24 17.36
N ARG A 207 6.56 -18.38 17.78
CA ARG A 207 5.28 -18.43 18.50
C ARG A 207 5.30 -17.57 19.76
N LYS A 208 6.38 -17.66 20.55
CA LYS A 208 6.56 -16.82 21.75
C LYS A 208 6.58 -15.33 21.41
N CYS A 209 7.24 -14.92 20.33
CA CYS A 209 7.26 -13.53 19.91
C CYS A 209 5.86 -13.03 19.53
N TYR A 210 5.10 -13.81 18.75
CA TYR A 210 3.72 -13.45 18.41
C TYR A 210 2.81 -13.38 19.63
N GLU A 211 2.91 -14.37 20.51
CA GLU A 211 2.12 -14.45 21.73
C GLU A 211 2.39 -13.24 22.64
N ARG A 212 3.68 -12.91 22.84
CA ARG A 212 4.09 -11.71 23.60
C ARG A 212 3.48 -10.45 23.00
N PHE A 213 3.61 -10.27 21.69
CA PHE A 213 3.03 -9.12 21.00
C PHE A 213 1.51 -9.03 21.20
N LEU A 214 0.78 -10.13 20.98
CA LEU A 214 -0.68 -10.17 21.16
C LEU A 214 -1.09 -9.86 22.60
N LYS A 215 -0.43 -10.43 23.61
CA LYS A 215 -0.74 -10.17 25.02
C LYS A 215 -0.44 -8.73 25.41
N GLU A 216 0.78 -8.27 25.12
CA GLU A 216 1.30 -7.01 25.64
C GLU A 216 0.85 -5.78 24.86
N GLN A 217 0.59 -5.92 23.55
CA GLN A 217 0.28 -4.79 22.68
C GLN A 217 -1.18 -4.72 22.25
N VAL A 218 -1.91 -5.84 22.28
CA VAL A 218 -3.28 -5.94 21.75
C VAL A 218 -4.27 -6.20 22.88
N LEU A 219 -4.16 -7.33 23.59
CA LEU A 219 -5.12 -7.73 24.62
C LEU A 219 -5.05 -6.87 25.90
N SER A 220 -3.89 -6.25 26.17
CA SER A 220 -3.71 -5.27 27.24
C SER A 220 -4.39 -3.92 26.96
N THR A 221 -4.73 -3.64 25.69
CA THR A 221 -5.30 -2.37 25.25
C THR A 221 -6.82 -2.43 25.35
N SER A 222 -7.42 -1.66 26.27
CA SER A 222 -8.83 -1.79 26.65
C SER A 222 -9.85 -1.46 25.56
N ASP A 223 -9.43 -0.80 24.48
CA ASP A 223 -10.27 -0.37 23.36
C ASP A 223 -10.01 -1.14 22.06
N TRP A 224 -9.35 -2.31 22.12
CA TRP A 224 -9.05 -3.11 20.91
C TRP A 224 -10.30 -3.46 20.08
N GLN A 225 -11.47 -3.59 20.71
CA GLN A 225 -12.75 -3.86 20.04
C GLN A 225 -13.19 -2.73 19.09
N GLN A 226 -12.60 -1.53 19.21
CA GLN A 226 -12.82 -0.43 18.27
C GLN A 226 -12.10 -0.64 16.93
N TYR A 227 -11.13 -1.55 16.88
CA TYR A 227 -10.25 -1.78 15.73
C TYR A 227 -10.39 -3.18 15.15
N LEU A 228 -10.68 -4.18 15.99
CA LEU A 228 -10.78 -5.58 15.61
C LEU A 228 -12.07 -6.22 16.07
N LEU A 229 -12.56 -7.17 15.27
CA LEU A 229 -13.61 -8.09 15.67
C LEU A 229 -13.03 -9.22 16.53
N MET A 230 -13.84 -9.75 17.45
CA MET A 230 -13.45 -10.90 18.30
C MET A 230 -12.93 -12.07 17.47
N GLN A 231 -13.58 -12.36 16.34
CA GLN A 231 -13.18 -13.43 15.42
C GLN A 231 -11.78 -13.22 14.85
N GLN A 232 -11.38 -11.98 14.55
CA GLN A 232 -10.06 -11.68 13.99
C GLN A 232 -8.97 -11.94 15.04
N VAL A 233 -9.18 -11.53 16.29
CA VAL A 233 -8.24 -11.79 17.38
C VAL A 233 -8.13 -13.28 17.69
N GLY A 234 -9.28 -13.97 17.83
CA GLY A 234 -9.33 -15.40 18.12
C GLY A 234 -8.66 -16.25 17.04
N VAL A 235 -8.96 -15.98 15.76
CA VAL A 235 -8.34 -16.71 14.64
C VAL A 235 -6.83 -16.41 14.54
N SER A 236 -6.39 -15.20 14.86
CA SER A 236 -4.95 -14.90 14.92
C SER A 236 -4.24 -15.71 16.00
N LEU A 237 -4.83 -15.83 17.20
CA LEU A 237 -4.30 -16.68 18.28
C LEU A 237 -4.22 -18.15 17.86
N GLU A 238 -5.24 -18.64 17.15
CA GLU A 238 -5.24 -19.99 16.60
C GLU A 238 -4.14 -20.22 15.56
N LYS A 239 -3.92 -19.25 14.65
CA LYS A 239 -2.92 -19.35 13.58
C LYS A 239 -1.49 -19.36 14.09
N ILE A 240 -1.23 -18.68 15.21
CA ILE A 240 0.08 -18.74 15.86
C ILE A 240 0.25 -19.98 16.74
N GLY A 241 -0.82 -20.74 16.99
CA GLY A 241 -0.78 -21.99 17.76
C GLY A 241 -0.68 -21.79 19.28
N SER A 242 -1.11 -20.64 19.79
CA SER A 242 -1.08 -20.32 21.23
C SER A 242 -2.31 -20.92 21.93
N LEU A 243 -2.31 -22.24 22.09
CA LEU A 243 -3.52 -22.99 22.48
C LEU A 243 -4.12 -22.55 23.81
N VAL A 244 -3.30 -22.23 24.82
CA VAL A 244 -3.78 -21.85 26.15
C VAL A 244 -4.45 -20.48 26.09
N GLU A 245 -3.77 -19.51 25.49
CA GLU A 245 -4.22 -18.13 25.31
C GLU A 245 -5.48 -18.05 24.45
N THR A 246 -5.56 -18.90 23.43
CA THR A 246 -6.73 -19.01 22.57
C THR A 246 -7.96 -19.47 23.37
N LEU A 247 -7.80 -20.48 24.24
CA LEU A 247 -8.89 -20.98 25.07
C LEU A 247 -9.34 -19.91 26.08
N GLU A 248 -8.40 -19.30 26.79
CA GLU A 248 -8.66 -18.20 27.74
C GLU A 248 -9.35 -17.00 27.07
N PHE A 249 -8.99 -16.71 25.82
CA PHE A 249 -9.64 -15.65 25.05
C PHE A 249 -11.10 -16.02 24.73
N TYR A 250 -11.37 -17.19 24.14
CA TYR A 250 -12.73 -17.57 23.78
C TYR A 250 -13.64 -17.78 25.00
N GLU A 251 -13.10 -18.21 26.14
CA GLU A 251 -13.85 -18.33 27.41
C GLU A 251 -14.54 -17.04 27.85
N GLN A 252 -14.01 -15.88 27.46
CA GLN A 252 -14.64 -14.58 27.75
C GLN A 252 -15.93 -14.37 26.94
N PHE A 253 -16.12 -15.11 25.84
CA PHE A 253 -17.22 -14.94 24.89
C PHE A 253 -18.20 -16.11 24.84
N VAL A 254 -17.92 -17.24 25.51
CA VAL A 254 -18.83 -18.41 25.50
C VAL A 254 -20.20 -18.16 26.15
N SER A 255 -20.36 -17.05 26.88
CA SER A 255 -21.63 -16.60 27.47
C SER A 255 -22.06 -15.23 26.92
N HIS A 256 -21.55 -14.82 25.77
CA HIS A 256 -21.81 -13.49 25.22
C HIS A 256 -23.31 -13.28 24.87
N PRO A 257 -23.87 -12.07 25.06
CA PRO A 257 -25.28 -11.79 24.73
C PRO A 257 -25.60 -11.96 23.25
N ASN A 258 -24.69 -11.52 22.37
CA ASN A 258 -24.81 -11.75 20.92
C ASN A 258 -24.62 -13.25 20.62
N GLN A 259 -25.67 -13.87 20.07
CA GLN A 259 -25.73 -15.30 19.77
C GLN A 259 -24.67 -15.74 18.76
N GLU A 260 -24.42 -14.96 17.71
CA GLU A 260 -23.43 -15.31 16.67
C GLU A 260 -22.02 -15.34 17.25
N LEU A 261 -21.66 -14.33 18.04
CA LEU A 261 -20.35 -14.27 18.71
C LEU A 261 -20.19 -15.40 19.73
N ARG A 262 -21.26 -15.70 20.48
CA ARG A 262 -21.26 -16.80 21.44
C ARG A 262 -21.06 -18.15 20.76
N GLN A 263 -21.83 -18.42 19.71
CA GLN A 263 -21.73 -19.65 18.95
C GLN A 263 -20.34 -19.82 18.33
N PHE A 264 -19.82 -18.77 17.69
CA PHE A 264 -18.47 -18.78 17.13
C PHE A 264 -17.42 -19.09 18.20
N ALA A 265 -17.46 -18.41 19.35
CA ALA A 265 -16.51 -18.63 20.43
C ALA A 265 -16.58 -20.05 20.99
N GLN A 266 -17.79 -20.60 21.18
CA GLN A 266 -17.98 -21.97 21.64
C GLN A 266 -17.42 -22.99 20.64
N GLU A 267 -17.75 -22.87 19.35
CA GLU A 267 -17.24 -23.75 18.30
C GLU A 267 -15.71 -23.69 18.19
N ARG A 268 -15.13 -22.49 18.19
CA ARG A 268 -13.68 -22.32 18.14
C ARG A 268 -12.97 -22.78 19.41
N TRP A 269 -13.60 -22.64 20.58
CA TRP A 269 -13.07 -23.20 21.83
C TRP A 269 -13.01 -24.74 21.74
N ILE A 270 -14.08 -25.38 21.26
CA ILE A 270 -14.14 -26.85 21.04
C ILE A 270 -13.04 -27.29 20.07
N ALA A 271 -12.89 -26.62 18.92
CA ALA A 271 -11.85 -26.90 17.94
C ALA A 271 -10.44 -26.77 18.54
N THR A 272 -10.19 -25.69 19.28
CA THR A 272 -8.89 -25.44 19.95
C THR A 272 -8.59 -26.49 21.00
N LYS A 273 -9.61 -26.92 21.76
CA LYS A 273 -9.46 -27.91 22.82
C LYS A 273 -9.16 -29.31 22.27
N LYS A 274 -9.72 -29.66 21.11
CA LYS A 274 -9.31 -30.86 20.34
C LYS A 274 -7.83 -30.79 19.94
N LYS A 275 -7.37 -29.66 19.40
CA LYS A 275 -5.94 -29.45 19.08
C LYS A 275 -5.05 -29.60 20.31
N GLN A 276 -5.49 -29.12 21.48
CA GLN A 276 -4.79 -29.30 22.76
C GLN A 276 -4.72 -30.77 23.20
N GLU A 277 -5.82 -31.51 23.06
CA GLU A 277 -5.88 -32.96 23.31
C GLU A 277 -4.91 -33.73 22.39
N ASP A 278 -4.97 -33.47 21.08
CA ASP A 278 -4.12 -34.13 20.09
C ASP A 278 -2.64 -33.82 20.31
N TYR A 279 -2.31 -32.57 20.62
CA TYR A 279 -0.96 -32.20 21.01
C TYR A 279 -0.48 -33.00 22.23
N ALA A 280 -1.28 -33.09 23.29
CA ALA A 280 -0.92 -33.85 24.49
C ALA A 280 -0.75 -35.34 24.20
N ARG A 281 -1.63 -35.93 23.38
CA ARG A 281 -1.56 -37.33 22.93
C ARG A 281 -0.29 -37.61 22.14
N ASN A 282 0.03 -36.75 21.17
CA ASN A 282 1.21 -36.88 20.31
C ASN A 282 2.54 -36.73 21.07
N HIS A 283 2.52 -36.07 22.23
CA HIS A 283 3.68 -35.93 23.12
C HIS A 283 3.70 -36.94 24.28
N GLY A 284 2.86 -37.97 24.23
CA GLY A 284 2.81 -39.03 25.26
C GLY A 284 2.22 -38.57 26.61
N GLN A 285 1.58 -37.41 26.67
CA GLN A 285 0.98 -36.85 27.88
C GLN A 285 -0.46 -37.34 28.04
N ILE A 286 -0.64 -38.67 28.18
CA ILE A 286 -1.94 -39.35 28.14
C ILE A 286 -2.92 -38.84 29.21
N ASP A 287 -2.46 -38.56 30.43
CA ASP A 287 -3.31 -38.05 31.51
C ASP A 287 -3.88 -36.67 31.18
N LYS A 288 -3.06 -35.79 30.59
CA LYS A 288 -3.50 -34.46 30.15
C LYS A 288 -4.46 -34.56 28.97
N ALA A 289 -4.20 -35.46 28.01
CA ALA A 289 -5.11 -35.70 26.90
C ALA A 289 -6.47 -36.18 27.41
N THR A 290 -6.51 -37.17 28.31
CA THR A 290 -7.74 -37.69 28.92
C THR A 290 -8.51 -36.61 29.69
N LYS A 291 -7.81 -35.76 30.45
CA LYS A 291 -8.42 -34.62 31.15
C LYS A 291 -9.00 -33.61 30.16
N SER A 292 -8.26 -33.25 29.11
CA SER A 292 -8.72 -32.35 28.05
C SER A 292 -9.96 -32.89 27.34
N HIS A 293 -9.95 -34.19 27.02
CA HIS A 293 -11.07 -34.89 26.38
C HIS A 293 -12.33 -34.90 27.26
N SER A 294 -12.16 -35.14 28.56
CA SER A 294 -13.28 -35.12 29.51
C SER A 294 -13.90 -33.73 29.65
N GLU A 295 -13.07 -32.68 29.62
CA GLU A 295 -13.53 -31.29 29.65
C GLU A 295 -14.24 -30.90 28.33
N LEU A 296 -13.67 -31.32 27.21
CA LEU A 296 -14.22 -31.16 25.87
C LEU A 296 -15.65 -31.73 25.77
N LEU A 297 -15.85 -32.99 26.21
CA LEU A 297 -17.16 -33.64 26.20
C LEU A 297 -18.17 -32.89 27.07
N LYS A 298 -17.80 -32.54 28.30
CA LYS A 298 -18.69 -31.80 29.21
C LYS A 298 -19.14 -30.47 28.62
N LYS A 299 -18.24 -29.73 27.99
CA LYS A 299 -18.56 -28.44 27.37
C LYS A 299 -19.41 -28.60 26.12
N ALA A 300 -19.08 -29.56 25.25
CA ALA A 300 -19.86 -29.90 24.06
C ALA A 300 -21.30 -30.26 24.42
N ASP A 301 -21.50 -31.13 25.42
CA ASP A 301 -22.82 -31.51 25.92
C ASP A 301 -23.57 -30.29 26.49
N SER A 302 -22.89 -29.45 27.28
CA SER A 302 -23.51 -28.25 27.89
C SER A 302 -23.90 -27.17 26.88
N TRP A 303 -23.26 -27.15 25.72
CA TRP A 303 -23.51 -26.19 24.65
C TRP A 303 -24.33 -26.79 23.50
N GLU A 304 -24.70 -28.06 23.59
CA GLU A 304 -25.44 -28.80 22.56
C GLU A 304 -24.71 -28.81 21.19
N ILE A 305 -23.37 -28.88 21.22
CA ILE A 305 -22.53 -28.88 20.02
C ILE A 305 -22.04 -30.30 19.74
N SER A 306 -22.30 -30.82 18.53
CA SER A 306 -21.73 -32.10 18.10
C SER A 306 -20.23 -31.95 17.86
N LEU A 307 -19.42 -32.79 18.50
CA LEU A 307 -17.97 -32.77 18.29
C LEU A 307 -17.62 -33.01 16.82
N GLU A 308 -18.29 -33.93 16.12
CA GLU A 308 -17.95 -34.28 14.74
C GLU A 308 -18.24 -33.15 13.74
N SER A 309 -19.18 -32.25 14.06
CA SER A 309 -19.56 -31.17 13.15
C SER A 309 -18.66 -29.94 13.21
N VAL A 310 -17.82 -29.81 14.25
CA VAL A 310 -16.94 -28.63 14.42
C VAL A 310 -15.66 -28.77 13.61
N PRO A 311 -15.42 -27.91 12.59
CA PRO A 311 -14.20 -27.92 11.80
C PRO A 311 -12.97 -27.55 12.63
N ILE A 312 -11.87 -28.29 12.46
CA ILE A 312 -10.61 -28.02 13.15
C ILE A 312 -10.02 -26.68 12.69
N ASP A 313 -10.09 -26.39 11.40
CA ASP A 313 -9.61 -25.14 10.85
C ASP A 313 -10.64 -24.03 10.99
N PRO A 314 -10.20 -22.79 11.29
CA PRO A 314 -11.11 -21.66 11.43
C PRO A 314 -11.73 -21.32 10.07
N SER A 315 -13.01 -20.95 10.11
CA SER A 315 -13.69 -20.38 8.94
C SER A 315 -13.03 -19.06 8.54
N PRO A 316 -13.16 -18.63 7.26
CA PRO A 316 -12.66 -17.34 6.82
C PRO A 316 -13.17 -16.21 7.72
N VAL A 317 -12.25 -15.38 8.20
CA VAL A 317 -12.60 -14.25 9.07
C VAL A 317 -13.38 -13.19 8.30
N PRO A 318 -14.31 -12.46 8.97
CA PRO A 318 -14.94 -11.30 8.36
C PRO A 318 -13.86 -10.28 7.95
N ARG A 319 -13.94 -9.81 6.70
CA ARG A 319 -13.05 -8.75 6.18
C ARG A 319 -13.47 -7.35 6.64
N GLU A 320 -14.67 -7.24 7.18
CA GLU A 320 -15.18 -6.00 7.75
C GLU A 320 -14.42 -5.69 9.05
N ARG A 321 -14.24 -4.40 9.32
CA ARG A 321 -13.68 -3.92 10.58
C ARG A 321 -14.76 -3.19 11.37
N PRO A 322 -14.63 -3.11 12.71
CA PRO A 322 -15.53 -2.28 13.51
C PRO A 322 -15.59 -0.88 12.90
N THR A 323 -16.81 -0.43 12.62
CA THR A 323 -16.99 0.96 12.22
C THR A 323 -16.80 1.80 13.48
N PRO A 324 -15.96 2.84 13.47
CA PRO A 324 -15.77 3.67 14.64
C PRO A 324 -17.11 4.25 15.06
N GLN A 325 -17.65 3.77 16.17
CA GLN A 325 -18.74 4.49 16.83
C GLN A 325 -18.09 5.71 17.45
N LEU A 326 -18.21 6.86 16.76
CA LEU A 326 -18.05 8.15 17.41
C LEU A 326 -19.00 8.12 18.61
N SER A 327 -18.40 8.04 19.80
CA SER A 327 -19.15 8.04 21.05
C SER A 327 -19.83 9.40 21.12
N ALA A 328 -21.08 9.47 20.66
CA ALA A 328 -21.93 10.62 20.92
C ALA A 328 -21.97 10.81 22.44
N PRO A 329 -21.69 12.02 22.96
CA PRO A 329 -21.89 12.26 24.38
C PRO A 329 -23.36 11.99 24.70
N ALA A 330 -23.60 11.29 25.80
CA ALA A 330 -24.92 10.94 26.29
C ALA A 330 -25.78 12.20 26.45
N VAL A 331 -26.57 12.53 25.43
CA VAL A 331 -27.65 13.51 25.53
C VAL A 331 -28.88 12.73 25.95
N ILE A 332 -29.25 13.02 27.19
CA ILE A 332 -30.49 12.65 27.86
C ILE A 332 -31.67 12.76 26.90
N SER A 333 -32.47 11.70 26.89
CA SER A 333 -33.76 11.60 26.23
C SER A 333 -34.58 12.89 26.35
N ALA A 334 -34.94 13.46 25.22
CA ALA A 334 -36.14 14.27 25.10
C ALA A 334 -36.87 13.80 23.84
N GLU A 335 -38.05 13.22 24.07
CA GLU A 335 -39.06 13.00 23.05
C GLU A 335 -39.26 14.27 22.24
N GLN A 336 -39.14 14.19 20.91
CA GLN A 336 -39.94 15.02 20.02
C GLN A 336 -40.09 14.37 18.65
N SER A 337 -41.33 13.97 18.39
CA SER A 337 -41.94 13.82 17.07
C SER A 337 -41.60 14.99 16.15
N HIS A 338 -41.25 14.71 14.89
CA HIS A 338 -42.02 15.14 13.70
C HIS A 338 -41.18 15.03 12.40
N SER A 339 -41.60 14.09 11.55
CA SER A 339 -41.67 14.11 10.07
C SER A 339 -40.39 14.13 9.18
N PRO A 340 -40.43 13.42 8.04
CA PRO A 340 -39.34 13.33 7.08
C PRO A 340 -39.40 14.51 6.10
N THR A 341 -38.41 15.39 6.10
CA THR A 341 -38.32 16.39 5.04
C THR A 341 -36.87 16.74 4.71
N ALA A 342 -36.55 16.65 3.42
CA ALA A 342 -35.41 17.28 2.72
C ALA A 342 -34.06 16.53 2.62
N THR A 343 -34.04 15.28 2.12
CA THR A 343 -32.85 14.70 1.45
C THR A 343 -33.07 14.36 -0.03
N GLN A 344 -34.25 14.66 -0.58
CA GLN A 344 -34.73 14.04 -1.83
C GLN A 344 -34.20 14.66 -3.15
N PHE A 345 -33.37 15.71 -3.13
CA PHE A 345 -33.06 16.45 -4.36
C PHE A 345 -31.56 16.56 -4.75
N LEU A 346 -30.63 16.02 -3.96
CA LEU A 346 -29.20 16.32 -4.15
C LEU A 346 -28.43 15.30 -5.01
N ILE A 347 -28.86 14.04 -5.01
CA ILE A 347 -28.21 12.95 -5.73
C ILE A 347 -29.27 12.25 -6.57
N GLN A 348 -29.11 12.29 -7.89
CA GLN A 348 -30.02 11.67 -8.85
C GLN A 348 -29.36 10.46 -9.51
N GLY A 349 -30.17 9.51 -9.96
CA GLY A 349 -29.69 8.35 -10.73
C GLY A 349 -29.02 7.25 -9.90
N LEU A 350 -29.22 7.23 -8.58
CA LEU A 350 -28.79 6.11 -7.73
C LEU A 350 -29.55 4.82 -8.10
N PRO A 351 -28.88 3.66 -8.12
CA PRO A 351 -29.55 2.37 -8.27
C PRO A 351 -30.59 2.11 -7.16
N ASN A 352 -31.63 1.35 -7.49
CA ASN A 352 -32.64 0.95 -6.52
C ASN A 352 -32.01 0.16 -5.36
N GLY A 353 -32.34 0.54 -4.13
CA GLY A 353 -31.82 -0.10 -2.92
C GLY A 353 -30.45 0.40 -2.47
N THR A 354 -29.88 1.43 -3.09
CA THR A 354 -28.67 2.08 -2.55
C THR A 354 -28.96 2.70 -1.19
N ASN A 355 -28.22 2.24 -0.16
CA ASN A 355 -28.26 2.86 1.16
C ASN A 355 -27.44 4.16 1.15
N VAL A 356 -28.06 5.25 1.57
CA VAL A 356 -27.45 6.57 1.69
C VAL A 356 -27.36 6.91 3.17
N GLU A 357 -26.14 6.94 3.68
CA GLU A 357 -25.82 7.26 5.07
C GLU A 357 -25.49 8.75 5.18
N GLN A 358 -26.09 9.44 6.14
CA GLN A 358 -25.70 10.79 6.51
C GLN A 358 -24.76 10.71 7.72
N LEU A 359 -23.53 11.17 7.53
CA LEU A 359 -22.49 11.23 8.56
C LEU A 359 -22.50 12.62 9.24
N GLU A 360 -21.65 12.76 10.27
CA GLU A 360 -21.40 14.04 10.93
C GLU A 360 -20.91 15.12 9.93
N ASP A 361 -21.09 16.38 10.29
CA ASP A 361 -20.71 17.57 9.49
C ASP A 361 -21.38 17.68 8.11
N GLY A 362 -22.51 17.00 7.91
CA GLY A 362 -23.27 17.06 6.65
C GLY A 362 -22.59 16.32 5.50
N VAL A 363 -21.71 15.35 5.81
CA VAL A 363 -21.12 14.45 4.82
C VAL A 363 -22.13 13.35 4.47
N ILE A 364 -22.40 13.17 3.19
CA ILE A 364 -23.26 12.09 2.70
C ILE A 364 -22.39 10.97 2.16
N ARG A 365 -22.63 9.73 2.58
CA ARG A 365 -21.91 8.54 2.11
C ARG A 365 -22.88 7.57 1.46
N PHE A 366 -22.50 7.03 0.31
CA PHE A 366 -23.25 5.95 -0.31
C PHE A 366 -22.31 5.02 -1.08
N ARG A 367 -22.78 3.80 -1.36
CA ARG A 367 -22.01 2.78 -2.07
C ARG A 367 -22.71 2.39 -3.36
N VAL A 368 -21.95 2.34 -4.44
CA VAL A 368 -22.43 1.87 -5.74
C VAL A 368 -21.42 0.86 -6.29
N ARG A 369 -21.83 -0.41 -6.35
CA ARG A 369 -20.95 -1.54 -6.66
C ARG A 369 -19.72 -1.54 -5.71
N HIS A 370 -18.52 -1.47 -6.27
CA HIS A 370 -17.25 -1.40 -5.56
C HIS A 370 -16.81 0.02 -5.19
N LEU A 371 -17.56 1.07 -5.57
CA LEU A 371 -17.23 2.44 -5.26
C LEU A 371 -17.90 2.89 -3.96
N VAL A 372 -17.12 3.51 -3.08
CA VAL A 372 -17.60 4.24 -1.91
C VAL A 372 -17.47 5.72 -2.21
N ILE A 373 -18.59 6.44 -2.21
CA ILE A 373 -18.66 7.86 -2.57
C ILE A 373 -19.03 8.64 -1.31
N LYS A 374 -18.22 9.64 -0.97
CA LYS A 374 -18.46 10.59 0.12
C LYS A 374 -18.58 12.00 -0.45
N VAL A 375 -19.70 12.66 -0.18
CA VAL A 375 -20.01 14.02 -0.61
C VAL A 375 -19.91 14.94 0.60
N MET A 376 -18.96 15.85 0.58
CA MET A 376 -18.66 16.82 1.64
C MET A 376 -19.23 18.18 1.22
N ARG A 377 -20.48 18.45 1.60
CA ARG A 377 -21.25 19.58 1.07
C ARG A 377 -20.67 20.94 1.40
N GLN A 378 -20.18 21.13 2.63
CA GLN A 378 -19.63 22.42 3.06
C GLN A 378 -18.39 22.82 2.25
N GLY A 379 -17.61 21.83 1.78
CA GLY A 379 -16.43 22.05 0.95
C GLY A 379 -16.65 21.88 -0.54
N GLN A 380 -17.88 21.58 -1.00
CA GLN A 380 -18.17 21.21 -2.40
C GLN A 380 -17.26 20.08 -2.94
N GLN A 381 -16.90 19.13 -2.08
CA GLN A 381 -15.93 18.08 -2.40
C GLN A 381 -16.59 16.71 -2.50
N VAL A 382 -16.10 15.87 -3.41
CA VAL A 382 -16.45 14.45 -3.49
C VAL A 382 -15.20 13.61 -3.43
N LEU A 383 -15.19 12.61 -2.55
CA LEU A 383 -14.20 11.56 -2.51
C LEU A 383 -14.82 10.28 -3.06
N ILE A 384 -14.22 9.72 -4.10
CA ILE A 384 -14.57 8.44 -4.70
C ILE A 384 -13.44 7.47 -4.38
N THR A 385 -13.75 6.43 -3.62
CA THR A 385 -12.80 5.36 -3.29
C THR A 385 -13.22 4.08 -4.01
N ASP A 386 -12.33 3.55 -4.83
CA ASP A 386 -12.48 2.22 -5.43
C ASP A 386 -12.00 1.15 -4.43
N ALA A 387 -12.93 0.36 -3.90
CA ALA A 387 -12.63 -0.66 -2.89
C ALA A 387 -11.84 -1.87 -3.44
N LEU A 388 -11.76 -2.05 -4.77
CA LEU A 388 -11.01 -3.15 -5.39
C LEU A 388 -9.55 -2.75 -5.64
N SER A 389 -9.31 -1.52 -6.09
CA SER A 389 -7.97 -1.03 -6.43
C SER A 389 -7.32 -0.15 -5.37
N SER A 390 -8.07 0.21 -4.32
CA SER A 390 -7.69 1.19 -3.29
C SER A 390 -7.32 2.56 -3.86
N ARG A 391 -7.77 2.88 -5.09
CA ARG A 391 -7.56 4.19 -5.70
C ARG A 391 -8.58 5.20 -5.19
N GLU A 392 -8.10 6.42 -4.96
CA GLU A 392 -8.93 7.56 -4.58
C GLU A 392 -8.97 8.59 -5.70
N VAL A 393 -10.15 9.12 -5.97
CA VAL A 393 -10.36 10.33 -6.76
C VAL A 393 -11.00 11.37 -5.87
N ARG A 394 -10.37 12.55 -5.79
CA ARG A 394 -10.93 13.71 -5.10
C ARG A 394 -11.37 14.73 -6.13
N VAL A 395 -12.62 15.14 -6.04
CA VAL A 395 -13.23 16.15 -6.87
C VAL A 395 -13.51 17.35 -5.99
N ASP A 396 -12.96 18.51 -6.37
CA ASP A 396 -13.21 19.79 -5.71
C ASP A 396 -14.03 20.67 -6.67
N GLY A 397 -15.32 20.81 -6.35
CA GLY A 397 -16.26 21.60 -7.15
C GLY A 397 -15.99 23.10 -7.06
N ALA A 398 -15.50 23.60 -5.92
CA ALA A 398 -15.21 25.02 -5.72
C ALA A 398 -14.01 25.48 -6.53
N GLN A 399 -12.98 24.63 -6.61
CA GLN A 399 -11.75 24.90 -7.36
C GLN A 399 -11.79 24.36 -8.80
N CYS A 400 -12.87 23.68 -9.21
CA CYS A 400 -12.95 22.98 -10.49
C CYS A 400 -11.74 22.07 -10.74
N LYS A 401 -11.44 21.20 -9.76
CA LYS A 401 -10.23 20.39 -9.74
C LYS A 401 -10.57 18.93 -9.51
N VAL A 402 -9.85 18.04 -10.20
CA VAL A 402 -9.92 16.59 -9.99
C VAL A 402 -8.51 16.08 -9.70
N ILE A 403 -8.35 15.36 -8.59
CA ILE A 403 -7.09 14.78 -8.13
C ILE A 403 -7.24 13.26 -8.21
N ILE A 404 -6.35 12.59 -8.95
CA ILE A 404 -6.34 11.14 -9.17
C ILE A 404 -4.95 10.63 -8.77
N GLY A 405 -4.84 10.03 -7.58
CA GLY A 405 -3.54 9.69 -7.01
C GLY A 405 -2.68 10.94 -6.80
N GLU A 406 -1.52 11.01 -7.48
CA GLU A 406 -0.62 12.17 -7.44
C GLU A 406 -0.89 13.19 -8.56
N ALA A 407 -1.71 12.84 -9.55
CA ALA A 407 -2.03 13.72 -10.67
C ALA A 407 -3.15 14.68 -10.28
N THR A 408 -2.97 15.96 -10.62
CA THR A 408 -3.98 17.01 -10.49
C THR A 408 -4.38 17.48 -11.88
N VAL A 409 -5.70 17.56 -12.12
CA VAL A 409 -6.28 18.11 -13.34
C VAL A 409 -7.19 19.28 -12.97
N GLU A 410 -6.95 20.43 -13.58
CA GLU A 410 -7.68 21.68 -13.33
C GLU A 410 -8.17 22.24 -14.67
N ALA A 411 -9.38 22.82 -14.70
CA ALA A 411 -9.88 23.44 -15.92
C ALA A 411 -9.33 24.86 -16.06
N VAL A 412 -8.45 25.08 -17.04
CA VAL A 412 -8.04 26.44 -17.41
C VAL A 412 -9.00 26.97 -18.48
N GLY A 413 -10.06 27.66 -18.04
CA GLY A 413 -11.01 28.35 -18.92
C GLY A 413 -12.13 27.49 -19.54
N GLY A 414 -12.22 26.21 -19.17
CA GLY A 414 -13.33 25.32 -19.53
C GLY A 414 -14.37 25.17 -18.42
N ASN A 415 -15.64 24.97 -18.79
CA ASN A 415 -16.74 24.76 -17.83
C ASN A 415 -16.92 23.29 -17.41
N GLN A 416 -16.05 22.40 -17.89
CA GLN A 416 -16.20 20.96 -17.69
C GLN A 416 -14.83 20.28 -17.63
N LEU A 417 -14.64 19.40 -16.65
CA LEU A 417 -13.56 18.42 -16.60
C LEU A 417 -14.10 17.02 -16.85
N LEU A 418 -13.39 16.25 -17.64
CA LEU A 418 -13.68 14.85 -17.91
C LEU A 418 -12.52 14.00 -17.39
N PHE A 419 -12.84 12.93 -16.68
CA PHE A 419 -11.87 11.95 -16.25
C PHE A 419 -12.42 10.54 -16.43
N ALA A 420 -11.55 9.60 -16.80
CA ALA A 420 -11.90 8.21 -16.98
C ALA A 420 -10.88 7.32 -16.28
N LEU A 421 -11.37 6.38 -15.47
CA LEU A 421 -10.56 5.36 -14.84
C LEU A 421 -10.95 4.02 -15.41
N SER A 422 -10.33 3.69 -16.55
CA SER A 422 -10.59 2.46 -17.31
C SER A 422 -10.42 1.20 -16.45
N THR A 423 -9.44 1.20 -15.54
CA THR A 423 -9.20 0.09 -14.60
C THR A 423 -10.27 -0.07 -13.52
N SER A 424 -11.00 1.01 -13.21
CA SER A 424 -12.00 1.04 -12.14
C SER A 424 -13.44 0.97 -12.66
N GLY A 425 -13.63 0.94 -13.98
CA GLY A 425 -14.94 0.75 -14.60
C GLY A 425 -15.90 1.93 -14.43
N TYR A 426 -15.40 3.16 -14.29
CA TYR A 426 -16.23 4.36 -14.29
C TYR A 426 -15.53 5.56 -14.92
N ASN A 427 -16.32 6.51 -15.40
CA ASN A 427 -15.87 7.82 -15.82
C ASN A 427 -16.69 8.90 -15.10
N GLY A 428 -16.14 10.10 -15.03
CA GLY A 428 -16.77 11.23 -14.36
C GLY A 428 -16.63 12.51 -15.15
N SER A 429 -17.63 13.37 -15.01
CA SER A 429 -17.63 14.72 -15.53
C SER A 429 -17.96 15.73 -14.45
N LEU A 430 -17.01 16.60 -14.13
CA LEU A 430 -17.24 17.73 -13.25
C LEU A 430 -17.63 18.95 -14.10
N ILE A 431 -18.86 19.43 -13.94
CA ILE A 431 -19.38 20.63 -14.57
C ILE A 431 -19.17 21.80 -13.61
N CYS A 432 -18.29 22.72 -13.96
CA CYS A 432 -17.83 23.83 -13.13
C CYS A 432 -18.62 25.11 -13.40
N SER A 433 -19.93 25.05 -13.15
CA SER A 433 -20.79 26.24 -13.21
C SER A 433 -20.61 27.10 -11.97
N VAL A 434 -20.42 28.41 -12.16
CA VAL A 434 -20.26 29.41 -11.08
C VAL A 434 -21.41 29.37 -10.06
N GLN A 435 -22.61 28.96 -10.48
CA GLN A 435 -23.79 28.97 -9.63
C GLN A 435 -24.12 27.61 -9.01
N LYS A 436 -23.75 26.50 -9.67
CA LYS A 436 -24.08 25.12 -9.24
C LYS A 436 -23.08 24.12 -9.83
N PRO A 437 -21.93 23.89 -9.19
CA PRO A 437 -21.04 22.82 -9.61
C PRO A 437 -21.76 21.47 -9.49
N ARG A 438 -21.53 20.59 -10.46
CA ARG A 438 -22.19 19.27 -10.51
C ARG A 438 -21.21 18.21 -10.97
N LEU A 439 -21.20 17.07 -10.29
CA LEU A 439 -20.46 15.90 -10.70
C LEU A 439 -21.41 14.86 -11.29
N GLU A 440 -21.14 14.43 -12.51
CA GLU A 440 -21.79 13.29 -13.15
C GLU A 440 -20.85 12.09 -13.15
N LEU A 441 -21.36 10.92 -12.79
CA LEU A 441 -20.63 9.65 -12.81
C LEU A 441 -21.35 8.65 -13.70
N ASP A 442 -20.61 8.06 -14.63
CA ASP A 442 -21.04 6.93 -15.44
C ASP A 442 -20.28 5.70 -14.95
N ILE A 443 -20.98 4.82 -14.24
CA ILE A 443 -20.41 3.62 -13.63
C ILE A 443 -20.87 2.42 -14.45
N GLN A 444 -19.91 1.65 -14.97
CA GLN A 444 -20.20 0.44 -15.72
C GLN A 444 -21.15 -0.46 -14.93
N GLY A 445 -22.20 -0.97 -15.58
CA GLY A 445 -23.21 -1.83 -14.95
C GLY A 445 -24.30 -1.11 -14.16
N CYS A 446 -24.29 0.23 -14.08
CA CYS A 446 -25.46 1.01 -13.65
C CYS A 446 -26.29 1.42 -14.87
N SER A 447 -27.62 1.40 -14.76
CA SER A 447 -28.54 1.77 -15.85
C SER A 447 -28.71 3.28 -16.01
N SER A 448 -28.30 4.07 -15.02
CA SER A 448 -28.39 5.52 -15.02
C SER A 448 -27.07 6.15 -14.60
N LYS A 449 -26.77 7.32 -15.18
CA LYS A 449 -25.70 8.20 -14.67
C LYS A 449 -26.12 8.75 -13.31
N ILE A 450 -25.17 8.80 -12.39
CA ILE A 450 -25.37 9.42 -11.08
C ILE A 450 -24.99 10.88 -11.18
N SER A 451 -25.86 11.77 -10.75
CA SER A 451 -25.64 13.22 -10.75
C SER A 451 -25.66 13.74 -9.32
N ILE A 452 -24.59 14.42 -8.91
CA ILE A 452 -24.38 14.97 -7.57
C ILE A 452 -24.23 16.49 -7.68
N GLU A 453 -25.15 17.25 -7.11
CA GLU A 453 -25.00 18.71 -6.96
C GLU A 453 -24.03 19.00 -5.79
N LEU A 454 -23.02 19.86 -6.04
CA LEU A 454 -21.91 20.15 -5.11
C LEU A 454 -22.07 21.46 -4.33
#